data_AF-A0A812I4M7-F1
#
_entry.id   AF-A0A812I4M7-F1
#
_cell.length_a   1.000
_cell.length_b   1.000
_cell.length_c   1.000
_cell.angle_alpha   90.00
_cell.angle_beta   90.00
_cell.angle_gamma   90.00
#
_symmetry.space_group_name_H-M   'P 1'
#
loop_
_entity.id
_entity.type
_entity.pdbx_description
1 polymer ?
#
loop_
_entity_poly.entity_id
_entity_poly.type
_entity_poly.pdbx_seq_one_letter_code
_entity_poly.pdbx_strand_id
1 'polypeptide(L)'
;MGPRGPKGPKGKAAKAARASLLCLCLLLEAEAQALDLGAAETQLAPCAELLLERNGQSDELMACRVPLLGSLHNDQIPGYRYNVTEDCHFWASYAARDRHVEGSSILDFTRLAAFRLNSPFIPPLQQNGTALYIGAHRSGDDGLVFQRRHGLQMHLFEPSPTYFHMLRDSLAGAPGFILHNYGLGSKTRRALLRLSGTASRIVNMTHTGADLEDDLEDELDEGGDPEGTETVWIRSAAEAIPEVLAEDRTGFVELLHVNCEGCEYDVVQGLSQTGQLFRVGQIQLATHLLEYTGPASDFQEALSLSLQISVKRYCEMHQTLSLTHDRAWGLPWVWERWTRRDVRKALCSREGSIAVHLGPTT
;
A
#
# COMPACT_ATOMS: atom_id res chain seq x y z
N MET A 1 -52.24 -56.77 -5.50
CA MET A 1 -53.42 -56.04 -4.99
C MET A 1 -52.94 -54.96 -4.05
N GLY A 2 -53.44 -53.73 -4.21
CA GLY A 2 -53.03 -52.54 -3.41
C GLY A 2 -53.51 -52.57 -1.95
N PRO A 3 -53.23 -51.51 -1.18
CA PRO A 3 -53.92 -50.23 -1.40
C PRO A 3 -53.02 -48.99 -1.48
N ARG A 4 -53.55 -47.96 -2.14
CA ARG A 4 -52.99 -46.62 -2.30
C ARG A 4 -53.58 -45.66 -1.26
N GLY A 5 -52.77 -44.70 -0.80
CA GLY A 5 -53.21 -43.37 -0.32
C GLY A 5 -52.32 -42.81 0.81
N PRO A 6 -52.26 -41.49 1.05
CA PRO A 6 -52.65 -40.34 0.24
C PRO A 6 -51.44 -39.50 -0.24
N LYS A 7 -51.62 -38.76 -1.35
CA LYS A 7 -50.65 -37.79 -1.86
C LYS A 7 -50.72 -36.51 -1.03
N GLY A 8 -49.63 -36.15 -0.37
CA GLY A 8 -49.46 -34.85 0.28
C GLY A 8 -49.33 -33.69 -0.73
N PRO A 9 -49.70 -32.46 -0.34
CA PRO A 9 -49.73 -31.32 -1.24
C PRO A 9 -48.31 -30.88 -1.64
N LYS A 10 -48.11 -30.69 -2.95
CA LYS A 10 -46.91 -30.05 -3.50
C LYS A 10 -46.91 -28.57 -3.13
N GLY A 11 -46.20 -28.23 -2.05
CA GLY A 11 -45.95 -26.85 -1.63
C GLY A 11 -45.01 -26.12 -2.59
N LYS A 12 -45.58 -25.49 -3.63
CA LYS A 12 -44.94 -24.37 -4.33
C LYS A 12 -45.04 -23.12 -3.44
N ALA A 13 -44.22 -23.02 -2.39
CA ALA A 13 -44.20 -21.84 -1.52
C ALA A 13 -42.85 -21.60 -0.80
N ALA A 14 -41.73 -22.02 -1.40
CA ALA A 14 -40.39 -21.81 -0.83
C ALA A 14 -39.44 -20.98 -1.73
N LYS A 15 -39.99 -20.20 -2.67
CA LYS A 15 -39.19 -19.33 -3.56
C LYS A 15 -39.45 -17.83 -3.39
N ALA A 16 -40.38 -17.43 -2.53
CA ALA A 16 -40.69 -16.01 -2.26
C ALA A 16 -40.06 -15.47 -0.95
N ALA A 17 -39.57 -16.33 -0.05
CA ALA A 17 -38.97 -15.89 1.22
C ALA A 17 -37.45 -15.65 1.18
N ARG A 18 -36.78 -15.96 0.05
CA ARG A 18 -35.34 -15.69 -0.15
C ARG A 18 -35.04 -14.36 -0.85
N ALA A 19 -36.05 -13.69 -1.42
CA ALA A 19 -35.88 -12.39 -2.07
C ALA A 19 -36.01 -11.20 -1.09
N SER A 20 -36.69 -11.38 0.05
CA SER A 20 -36.89 -10.28 1.02
C SER A 20 -35.81 -10.20 2.12
N LEU A 21 -34.91 -11.19 2.23
CA LEU A 21 -33.75 -11.08 3.14
C LEU A 21 -32.51 -10.47 2.48
N LEU A 22 -32.42 -10.47 1.14
CA LEU A 22 -31.31 -9.85 0.42
C LEU A 22 -31.45 -8.33 0.25
N CYS A 23 -32.65 -7.78 0.49
CA CYS A 23 -32.89 -6.34 0.39
C CYS A 23 -32.78 -5.62 1.75
N LEU A 24 -32.72 -6.37 2.87
CA LEU A 24 -32.59 -5.78 4.21
C LEU A 24 -31.14 -5.55 4.65
N CYS A 25 -30.15 -6.19 4.01
CA CYS A 25 -28.73 -5.93 4.28
C CYS A 25 -28.22 -4.63 3.62
N LEU A 26 -28.98 -4.01 2.71
CA LEU A 26 -28.58 -2.76 2.05
C LEU A 26 -29.08 -1.49 2.76
N LEU A 27 -29.77 -1.63 3.89
CA LEU A 27 -30.37 -0.49 4.61
C LEU A 27 -29.75 -0.23 5.99
N LEU A 28 -28.67 -0.93 6.38
CA LEU A 28 -28.02 -0.77 7.69
C LEU A 28 -26.55 -0.31 7.64
N GLU A 29 -26.04 0.12 6.48
CA GLU A 29 -24.71 0.73 6.36
C GLU A 29 -24.78 2.14 5.72
N ALA A 30 -25.54 3.05 6.31
CA ALA A 30 -25.52 4.46 5.91
C ALA A 30 -25.88 5.42 7.06
N GLU A 31 -25.25 5.25 8.22
CA GLU A 31 -25.00 6.36 9.15
C GLU A 31 -23.49 6.63 9.20
N ALA A 32 -22.86 6.70 8.03
CA ALA A 32 -21.66 7.50 7.91
C ALA A 32 -22.14 8.95 8.03
N GLN A 33 -21.57 9.70 8.99
CA GLN A 33 -21.76 11.14 9.10
C GLN A 33 -21.73 11.73 7.69
N ALA A 34 -22.86 12.25 7.24
CA ALA A 34 -22.90 13.13 6.08
C ALA A 34 -22.10 14.37 6.48
N LEU A 35 -20.77 14.27 6.37
CA LEU A 35 -19.92 15.41 6.08
C LEU A 35 -20.66 16.18 4.99
N ASP A 36 -20.84 17.47 5.18
CA ASP A 36 -21.52 18.37 4.24
C ASP A 36 -20.76 18.35 2.90
N LEU A 37 -21.05 17.33 2.09
CA LEU A 37 -20.45 17.10 0.79
C LEU A 37 -20.80 18.27 -0.14
N GLY A 38 -21.93 18.96 0.09
CA GLY A 38 -22.33 20.14 -0.68
C GLY A 38 -21.42 21.35 -0.45
N ALA A 39 -20.97 21.58 0.78
CA ALA A 39 -19.98 22.61 1.08
C ALA A 39 -18.59 22.26 0.53
N ALA A 40 -18.21 20.97 0.54
CA ALA A 40 -16.95 20.52 -0.07
C ALA A 40 -16.99 20.67 -1.61
N GLU A 41 -18.10 20.27 -2.25
CA GLU A 41 -18.27 20.30 -3.71
C GLU A 41 -18.24 21.74 -4.27
N THR A 42 -18.82 22.71 -3.55
CA THR A 42 -18.76 24.14 -3.94
C THR A 42 -17.38 24.77 -3.76
N GLN A 43 -16.57 24.28 -2.82
CA GLN A 43 -15.19 24.75 -2.63
C GLN A 43 -14.18 24.06 -3.55
N LEU A 44 -14.47 22.83 -3.98
CA LEU A 44 -13.58 22.02 -4.81
C LEU A 44 -13.75 22.27 -6.30
N ALA A 45 -14.94 22.70 -6.76
CA ALA A 45 -15.20 22.95 -8.17
C ALA A 45 -14.17 23.88 -8.84
N PRO A 46 -13.78 25.03 -8.26
CA PRO A 46 -12.75 25.89 -8.85
C PRO A 46 -11.38 25.21 -8.94
N CYS A 47 -11.02 24.39 -7.94
CA CYS A 47 -9.76 23.65 -7.95
C CYS A 47 -9.77 22.51 -8.97
N ALA A 48 -10.91 21.83 -9.15
CA ALA A 48 -11.09 20.80 -10.16
C ALA A 48 -11.06 21.39 -11.58
N GLU A 49 -11.69 22.55 -11.80
CA GLU A 49 -11.59 23.29 -13.06
C GLU A 49 -10.14 23.69 -13.35
N LEU A 50 -9.43 24.30 -12.38
CA LEU A 50 -8.02 24.63 -12.52
C LEU A 50 -7.14 23.43 -12.88
N LEU A 51 -7.41 22.26 -12.28
CA LEU A 51 -6.72 21.01 -12.58
C LEU A 51 -6.98 20.53 -14.03
N LEU A 52 -8.23 20.63 -14.50
CA LEU A 52 -8.66 20.12 -15.80
C LEU A 52 -8.31 21.08 -16.96
N GLU A 53 -8.22 22.39 -16.71
CA GLU A 53 -8.05 23.42 -17.74
C GLU A 53 -6.59 23.77 -18.08
N ARG A 54 -5.61 23.51 -17.20
CA ARG A 54 -4.24 24.03 -17.38
C ARG A 54 -3.12 22.97 -17.33
N ASN A 55 -2.31 22.96 -18.40
CA ASN A 55 -1.10 22.16 -18.59
C ASN A 55 0.17 22.70 -17.87
N GLY A 56 0.06 23.45 -16.76
CA GLY A 56 1.26 24.05 -16.14
C GLY A 56 1.09 24.54 -14.71
N GLN A 57 2.14 24.29 -13.92
CA GLN A 57 2.33 24.66 -12.51
C GLN A 57 2.15 26.17 -12.28
N SER A 58 0.93 26.64 -11.99
CA SER A 58 0.72 28.00 -11.48
C SER A 58 0.62 27.99 -9.94
N ASP A 59 1.01 29.10 -9.31
CA ASP A 59 0.85 29.31 -7.86
C ASP A 59 -0.61 29.07 -7.40
N GLU A 60 -1.57 29.32 -8.30
CA GLU A 60 -3.00 29.06 -8.09
C GLU A 60 -3.30 27.55 -7.93
N LEU A 61 -2.69 26.69 -8.75
CA LEU A 61 -2.84 25.24 -8.62
C LEU A 61 -2.18 24.72 -7.32
N MET A 62 -1.09 25.35 -6.89
CA MET A 62 -0.44 25.00 -5.63
C MET A 62 -1.27 25.40 -4.41
N ALA A 63 -2.02 26.51 -4.48
CA ALA A 63 -3.01 26.85 -3.45
C ALA A 63 -4.13 25.80 -3.33
N CYS A 64 -4.44 25.10 -4.42
CA CYS A 64 -5.40 23.98 -4.47
C CYS A 64 -4.82 22.62 -4.05
N ARG A 65 -3.54 22.53 -3.67
CA ARG A 65 -2.84 21.25 -3.46
C ARG A 65 -3.41 20.38 -2.36
N VAL A 66 -3.56 20.93 -1.16
CA VAL A 66 -4.13 20.18 -0.03
C VAL A 66 -5.57 19.73 -0.30
N PRO A 67 -6.51 20.61 -0.74
CA PRO A 67 -7.88 20.17 -0.99
C PRO A 67 -7.96 19.14 -2.14
N LEU A 68 -7.18 19.29 -3.22
CA LEU A 68 -7.16 18.31 -4.31
C LEU A 68 -6.60 16.96 -3.88
N LEU A 69 -5.52 16.92 -3.10
CA LEU A 69 -5.00 15.67 -2.55
C LEU A 69 -6.01 15.02 -1.58
N GLY A 70 -6.66 15.81 -0.72
CA GLY A 70 -7.73 15.30 0.15
C GLY A 70 -8.92 14.71 -0.62
N SER A 71 -9.28 15.30 -1.75
CA SER A 71 -10.34 14.77 -2.63
C SER A 71 -9.90 13.57 -3.46
N LEU A 72 -8.66 13.58 -3.98
CA LEU A 72 -8.08 12.43 -4.68
C LEU A 72 -8.04 11.19 -3.78
N HIS A 73 -7.70 11.37 -2.51
CA HIS A 73 -7.67 10.31 -1.52
C HIS A 73 -8.99 9.53 -1.44
N ASN A 74 -10.12 10.21 -1.64
CA ASN A 74 -11.47 9.66 -1.58
C ASN A 74 -12.09 9.39 -2.97
N ASP A 75 -11.33 9.58 -4.05
CA ASP A 75 -11.84 9.56 -5.43
C ASP A 75 -13.06 10.50 -5.63
N GLN A 76 -13.05 11.67 -4.97
CA GLN A 76 -14.16 12.63 -4.90
C GLN A 76 -13.95 13.89 -5.75
N ILE A 77 -12.99 13.90 -6.68
CA ILE A 77 -12.80 15.06 -7.57
C ILE A 77 -13.89 15.02 -8.66
N PRO A 78 -14.82 15.99 -8.71
CA PRO A 78 -15.92 15.96 -9.68
C PRO A 78 -15.40 15.90 -11.12
N GLY A 79 -15.95 14.97 -11.91
CA GLY A 79 -15.57 14.80 -13.33
C GLY A 79 -14.21 14.13 -13.58
N TYR A 80 -13.41 13.91 -12.54
CA TYR A 80 -12.10 13.30 -12.65
C TYR A 80 -12.13 11.84 -12.15
N ARG A 81 -11.51 10.94 -12.91
CA ARG A 81 -11.29 9.55 -12.50
C ARG A 81 -9.82 9.23 -12.66
N TYR A 82 -9.18 8.81 -11.57
CA TYR A 82 -7.78 8.44 -11.58
C TYR A 82 -7.53 7.28 -12.53
N ASN A 83 -6.78 7.55 -13.60
CA ASN A 83 -6.26 6.58 -14.52
C ASN A 83 -4.80 6.30 -14.19
N VAL A 84 -4.52 5.11 -13.66
CA VAL A 84 -3.18 4.70 -13.25
C VAL A 84 -2.13 4.81 -14.36
N THR A 85 -2.50 4.66 -15.63
CA THR A 85 -1.56 4.73 -16.75
C THR A 85 -1.30 6.16 -17.22
N GLU A 86 -2.26 7.06 -17.06
CA GLU A 86 -2.21 8.43 -17.60
C GLU A 86 -1.85 9.46 -16.52
N ASP A 87 -2.35 9.26 -15.31
CA ASP A 87 -2.35 10.29 -14.27
C ASP A 87 -1.29 10.07 -13.18
N CYS A 88 -0.72 8.86 -13.11
CA CYS A 88 0.20 8.50 -12.03
C CYS A 88 1.39 9.48 -11.94
N HIS A 89 1.97 9.84 -13.08
CA HIS A 89 3.13 10.74 -13.09
C HIS A 89 2.78 12.12 -12.53
N PHE A 90 1.61 12.66 -12.93
CA PHE A 90 1.13 13.94 -12.43
C PHE A 90 0.93 13.89 -10.92
N TRP A 91 0.17 12.93 -10.41
CA TRP A 91 -0.17 12.88 -8.98
C TRP A 91 1.00 12.51 -8.09
N ALA A 92 1.88 11.60 -8.52
CA ALA A 92 3.07 11.28 -7.73
C ALA A 92 4.00 12.50 -7.65
N SER A 93 4.17 13.24 -8.75
CA SER A 93 4.93 14.50 -8.75
C SER A 93 4.23 15.57 -7.89
N TYR A 94 2.91 15.71 -8.02
CA TYR A 94 2.12 16.70 -7.30
C TYR A 94 2.04 16.43 -5.80
N ALA A 95 2.04 15.16 -5.39
CA ALA A 95 2.08 14.75 -3.99
C ALA A 95 3.49 14.79 -3.41
N ALA A 96 4.55 14.78 -4.24
CA ALA A 96 5.92 14.77 -3.75
C ALA A 96 6.23 16.05 -2.99
N ARG A 97 6.66 15.90 -1.73
CA ARG A 97 6.92 17.02 -0.81
C ARG A 97 7.73 18.12 -1.50
N ASP A 98 7.26 19.36 -1.41
CA ASP A 98 8.16 20.49 -1.61
C ASP A 98 9.09 20.56 -0.40
N ARG A 99 10.28 19.96 -0.48
CA ARG A 99 11.29 20.13 0.57
C ARG A 99 11.73 21.59 0.72
N HIS A 100 11.58 22.41 -0.32
CA HIS A 100 11.79 23.87 -0.26
C HIS A 100 10.76 24.61 0.61
N VAL A 101 9.66 23.96 1.01
CA VAL A 101 8.54 24.57 1.75
C VAL A 101 8.42 24.00 3.17
N GLU A 102 9.46 23.35 3.71
CA GLU A 102 9.52 22.83 5.09
C GLU A 102 9.31 23.91 6.18
N GLY A 103 9.34 25.20 5.84
CA GLY A 103 8.95 26.30 6.74
C GLY A 103 7.47 26.68 6.73
N SER A 104 6.64 26.11 5.86
CA SER A 104 5.21 26.45 5.74
C SER A 104 4.35 25.51 6.58
N SER A 105 3.77 26.04 7.66
CA SER A 105 2.75 25.38 8.49
C SER A 105 1.49 24.94 7.72
N ILE A 106 1.35 25.29 6.43
CA ILE A 106 0.18 25.00 5.60
C ILE A 106 0.29 23.62 4.91
N LEU A 107 1.50 23.12 4.64
CA LEU A 107 1.78 21.81 4.01
C LEU A 107 2.40 20.80 4.98
N ASP A 108 2.19 21.01 6.28
CA ASP A 108 2.66 20.13 7.34
C ASP A 108 2.23 18.69 7.04
N PHE A 109 3.21 17.80 6.91
CA PHE A 109 3.00 16.35 6.75
C PHE A 109 2.06 15.82 7.84
N THR A 110 2.01 16.46 9.02
CA THR A 110 1.06 16.20 10.10
C THR A 110 -0.40 16.36 9.66
N ARG A 111 -0.75 17.26 8.73
CA ARG A 111 -2.12 17.40 8.18
C ARG A 111 -2.45 16.31 7.17
N LEU A 112 -1.52 15.96 6.27
CA LEU A 112 -1.71 14.82 5.36
C LEU A 112 -1.79 13.50 6.15
N ALA A 113 -0.97 13.38 7.19
CA ALA A 113 -1.05 12.31 8.17
C ALA A 113 -2.24 12.44 9.14
N ALA A 114 -2.93 13.58 9.24
CA ALA A 114 -4.16 13.70 10.02
C ALA A 114 -5.37 13.14 9.26
N PHE A 115 -5.35 13.14 7.92
CA PHE A 115 -6.31 12.35 7.13
C PHE A 115 -6.24 10.85 7.47
N ARG A 116 -5.13 10.36 8.05
CA ARG A 116 -4.98 9.01 8.63
C ARG A 116 -6.00 8.68 9.73
N LEU A 117 -6.50 9.69 10.46
CA LEU A 117 -7.13 9.49 11.76
C LEU A 117 -8.66 9.38 11.74
N ASN A 118 -9.32 9.75 10.63
CA ASN A 118 -10.78 9.84 10.60
C ASN A 118 -11.49 8.64 9.95
N SER A 119 -10.75 7.69 9.37
CA SER A 119 -11.33 6.43 8.87
C SER A 119 -10.42 5.27 9.30
N PRO A 120 -10.97 4.14 9.78
CA PRO A 120 -10.14 3.04 10.25
C PRO A 120 -9.21 2.58 9.12
N PHE A 121 -7.91 2.74 9.34
CA PHE A 121 -6.78 2.16 8.58
C PHE A 121 -6.78 0.62 8.63
N ILE A 122 -7.95 0.02 8.82
CA ILE A 122 -8.15 -1.39 9.02
C ILE A 122 -8.78 -1.89 7.71
N PRO A 123 -8.01 -2.61 6.89
CA PRO A 123 -8.57 -3.22 5.69
C PRO A 123 -9.70 -4.19 6.08
N PRO A 124 -10.62 -4.51 5.15
CA PRO A 124 -11.68 -5.48 5.40
C PRO A 124 -11.09 -6.90 5.44
N LEU A 125 -10.40 -7.23 6.54
CA LEU A 125 -9.68 -8.48 6.72
C LEU A 125 -10.57 -9.60 7.25
N GLN A 126 -10.33 -10.81 6.75
CA GLN A 126 -10.89 -12.04 7.30
C GLN A 126 -10.22 -12.43 8.62
N GLN A 127 -10.86 -13.33 9.36
CA GLN A 127 -10.31 -13.89 10.60
C GLN A 127 -9.36 -15.06 10.29
N ASN A 128 -8.30 -15.21 11.10
CA ASN A 128 -7.37 -16.35 11.10
C ASN A 128 -6.63 -16.59 9.77
N GLY A 129 -6.33 -15.53 9.01
CA GLY A 129 -5.48 -15.59 7.82
C GLY A 129 -3.99 -15.35 8.11
N THR A 130 -3.17 -15.36 7.05
CA THR A 130 -1.74 -15.03 7.11
C THR A 130 -1.51 -13.59 6.70
N ALA A 131 -0.61 -12.88 7.37
CA ALA A 131 -0.20 -11.53 7.00
C ALA A 131 1.32 -11.39 6.96
N LEU A 132 1.81 -10.60 6.00
CA LEU A 132 3.22 -10.23 5.86
C LEU A 132 3.36 -8.75 6.22
N TYR A 133 4.17 -8.44 7.24
CA TYR A 133 4.48 -7.09 7.67
C TYR A 133 5.98 -6.83 7.44
N ILE A 134 6.29 -6.06 6.41
CA ILE A 134 7.66 -5.76 5.98
C ILE A 134 8.05 -4.35 6.45
N GLY A 135 9.14 -4.26 7.21
CA GLY A 135 9.55 -3.05 7.92
C GLY A 135 8.78 -2.89 9.24
N ALA A 136 8.83 -3.94 10.07
CA ALA A 136 8.10 -3.98 11.34
C ALA A 136 8.69 -3.04 12.41
N HIS A 137 9.90 -2.53 12.21
CA HIS A 137 10.58 -1.59 13.08
C HIS A 137 10.69 -2.16 14.52
N ARG A 138 10.65 -1.29 15.54
CA ARG A 138 10.97 -1.64 16.94
C ARG A 138 9.86 -2.35 17.71
N SER A 139 8.60 -2.15 17.34
CA SER A 139 7.44 -2.54 18.16
C SER A 139 6.43 -3.40 17.41
N GLY A 140 6.36 -3.31 16.08
CA GLY A 140 5.37 -4.02 15.28
C GLY A 140 3.93 -3.62 15.60
N ASP A 141 3.70 -2.36 16.01
CA ASP A 141 2.44 -1.87 16.56
C ASP A 141 1.23 -2.16 15.65
N ASP A 142 1.35 -1.92 14.35
CA ASP A 142 0.29 -2.21 13.38
C ASP A 142 -0.01 -3.72 13.33
N GLY A 143 1.03 -4.56 13.43
CA GLY A 143 0.90 -6.01 13.49
C GLY A 143 0.15 -6.49 14.73
N LEU A 144 0.37 -5.87 15.89
CA LEU A 144 -0.39 -6.13 17.11
C LEU A 144 -1.88 -5.80 16.95
N VAL A 145 -2.20 -4.67 16.30
CA VAL A 145 -3.58 -4.27 16.02
C VAL A 145 -4.26 -5.30 15.11
N PHE A 146 -3.61 -5.70 14.02
CA PHE A 146 -4.18 -6.67 13.09
C PHE A 146 -4.33 -8.06 13.72
N GLN A 147 -3.32 -8.54 14.43
CA GLN A 147 -3.36 -9.85 15.10
C GLN A 147 -4.48 -9.92 16.13
N ARG A 148 -4.62 -8.90 16.99
CA ARG A 148 -5.66 -8.92 18.05
C ARG A 148 -7.07 -8.86 17.50
N ARG A 149 -7.26 -8.10 16.43
CA ARG A 149 -8.59 -7.87 15.83
C ARG A 149 -9.03 -9.01 14.92
N HIS A 150 -8.08 -9.64 14.22
CA HIS A 150 -8.36 -10.60 13.15
C HIS A 150 -7.73 -11.98 13.37
N GLY A 151 -7.02 -12.22 14.47
CA GLY A 151 -6.42 -13.52 14.78
C GLY A 151 -5.38 -13.97 13.75
N LEU A 152 -4.74 -13.04 13.04
CA LEU A 152 -3.84 -13.38 11.92
C LEU A 152 -2.53 -14.03 12.40
N GLN A 153 -2.01 -14.95 11.60
CA GLN A 153 -0.63 -15.40 11.67
C GLN A 153 0.24 -14.33 11.00
N MET A 154 0.98 -13.57 11.81
CA MET A 154 1.78 -12.44 11.36
C MET A 154 3.24 -12.85 11.12
N HIS A 155 3.76 -12.63 9.92
CA HIS A 155 5.20 -12.70 9.63
C HIS A 155 5.77 -11.29 9.55
N LEU A 156 6.65 -10.94 10.50
CA LEU A 156 7.24 -9.61 10.59
C LEU A 156 8.70 -9.65 10.13
N PHE A 157 9.08 -8.73 9.26
CA PHE A 157 10.42 -8.60 8.71
C PHE A 157 11.06 -7.30 9.19
N GLU A 158 12.23 -7.41 9.83
CA GLU A 158 13.02 -6.27 10.30
C GLU A 158 14.51 -6.56 10.05
N PRO A 159 15.19 -5.83 9.14
CA PRO A 159 16.60 -6.06 8.83
C PRO A 159 17.59 -5.64 9.93
N SER A 160 17.29 -4.62 10.73
CA SER A 160 18.20 -4.13 11.77
C SER A 160 18.26 -5.13 12.92
N PRO A 161 19.44 -5.66 13.28
CA PRO A 161 19.58 -6.50 14.48
C PRO A 161 19.12 -5.78 15.74
N THR A 162 19.43 -4.49 15.89
CA THR A 162 19.00 -3.67 17.03
C THR A 162 17.48 -3.58 17.09
N TYR A 163 16.80 -3.16 16.01
CA TYR A 163 15.34 -3.06 16.02
C TYR A 163 14.66 -4.43 16.09
N PHE A 164 15.24 -5.47 15.51
CA PHE A 164 14.74 -6.84 15.60
C PHE A 164 14.73 -7.35 17.05
N HIS A 165 15.77 -7.05 17.84
CA HIS A 165 15.80 -7.40 19.26
C HIS A 165 14.71 -6.67 20.03
N MET A 166 14.55 -5.35 19.80
CA MET A 166 13.47 -4.57 20.41
C MET A 166 12.08 -5.10 20.04
N LEU A 167 11.91 -5.50 18.78
CA LEU A 167 10.66 -6.06 18.25
C LEU A 167 10.33 -7.38 18.93
N ARG A 168 11.29 -8.29 19.02
CA ARG A 168 11.15 -9.57 19.69
C ARG A 168 10.77 -9.38 21.16
N ASP A 169 11.41 -8.45 21.85
CA ASP A 169 11.17 -8.19 23.26
C ASP A 169 9.78 -7.55 23.46
N SER A 170 9.37 -6.65 22.56
CA SER A 170 8.03 -6.02 22.56
C SER A 170 6.89 -7.02 22.32
N LEU A 171 7.16 -8.08 21.54
CA LEU A 171 6.19 -9.13 21.21
C LEU A 171 6.35 -10.39 22.07
N ALA A 172 7.21 -10.36 23.09
CA ALA A 172 7.46 -11.50 23.96
C ALA A 172 6.16 -11.97 24.64
N GLY A 173 5.79 -13.24 24.41
CA GLY A 173 4.58 -13.84 24.96
C GLY A 173 3.29 -13.56 24.16
N ALA A 174 3.35 -12.79 23.08
CA ALA A 174 2.22 -12.64 22.16
C ALA A 174 2.22 -13.80 21.14
N PRO A 175 1.18 -14.65 21.10
CA PRO A 175 1.10 -15.73 20.13
C PRO A 175 0.78 -15.21 18.73
N GLY A 176 1.09 -16.00 17.70
CA GLY A 176 0.72 -15.69 16.32
C GLY A 176 1.73 -14.84 15.55
N PHE A 177 2.89 -14.50 16.14
CA PHE A 177 3.96 -13.76 15.47
C PHE A 177 5.14 -14.67 15.11
N ILE A 178 5.65 -14.52 13.88
CA ILE A 178 6.87 -15.16 13.37
C ILE A 178 7.79 -14.03 12.91
N LEU A 179 8.98 -13.95 13.47
CA LEU A 179 9.90 -12.82 13.25
C LEU A 179 11.06 -13.25 12.34
N HIS A 180 11.40 -12.39 11.38
CA HIS A 180 12.47 -12.58 10.40
C HIS A 180 13.48 -11.44 10.49
N ASN A 181 14.72 -11.75 10.88
CA ASN A 181 15.82 -10.77 10.97
C ASN A 181 16.53 -10.61 9.61
N TYR A 182 15.77 -10.14 8.63
CA TYR A 182 16.27 -9.73 7.33
C TYR A 182 15.25 -8.83 6.64
N GLY A 183 15.75 -7.93 5.80
CA GLY A 183 14.93 -7.10 4.93
C GLY A 183 14.58 -7.83 3.64
N LEU A 184 13.62 -7.29 2.91
CA LEU A 184 13.26 -7.80 1.58
C LEU A 184 13.65 -6.79 0.51
N GLY A 185 14.10 -7.29 -0.65
CA GLY A 185 14.45 -6.47 -1.80
C GLY A 185 14.46 -7.27 -3.09
N SER A 186 14.98 -6.70 -4.16
CA SER A 186 15.03 -7.35 -5.48
C SER A 186 16.04 -8.50 -5.59
N LYS A 187 17.06 -8.53 -4.71
CA LYS A 187 18.13 -9.54 -4.73
C LYS A 187 18.62 -9.83 -3.31
N THR A 188 19.13 -11.04 -3.11
CA THR A 188 19.77 -11.45 -1.86
C THR A 188 21.19 -10.85 -1.76
N ARG A 189 21.47 -10.07 -0.72
CA ARG A 189 22.76 -9.37 -0.49
C ARG A 189 22.96 -8.93 0.96
N ARG A 190 24.21 -8.64 1.34
CA ARG A 190 24.51 -7.78 2.50
C ARG A 190 24.30 -6.32 2.10
N ALA A 191 23.93 -5.49 3.06
CA ALA A 191 23.84 -4.04 2.89
C ALA A 191 24.19 -3.33 4.19
N LEU A 192 24.64 -2.08 4.09
CA LEU A 192 24.78 -1.20 5.25
C LEU A 192 23.46 -0.48 5.47
N LEU A 193 22.95 -0.51 6.70
CA LEU A 193 21.76 0.18 7.14
C LEU A 193 22.19 1.28 8.11
N ARG A 194 21.97 2.55 7.76
CA ARG A 194 22.13 3.67 8.67
C ARG A 194 20.85 3.84 9.49
N LEU A 195 20.98 3.88 10.80
CA LEU A 195 19.89 4.18 11.73
C LEU A 195 19.82 5.70 11.93
N SER A 196 18.62 6.29 11.88
CA SER A 196 18.43 7.69 12.27
C SER A 196 17.07 7.89 12.91
N GLY A 197 17.05 8.29 14.17
CA GLY A 197 15.82 8.61 14.91
C GLY A 197 14.73 7.55 14.78
N THR A 198 13.70 7.81 13.97
CA THR A 198 12.54 6.94 13.74
C THR A 198 12.57 6.20 12.39
N ALA A 199 13.67 6.30 11.66
CA ALA A 199 13.84 5.74 10.32
C ALA A 199 15.14 4.93 10.23
N SER A 200 15.25 4.13 9.18
CA SER A 200 16.48 3.40 8.84
C SER A 200 16.64 3.33 7.34
N ARG A 201 17.87 3.43 6.83
CA ARG A 201 18.09 3.57 5.40
C ARG A 201 19.27 2.77 4.91
N ILE A 202 19.09 2.08 3.79
CA ILE A 202 20.20 1.40 3.13
C ILE A 202 21.14 2.41 2.49
N VAL A 203 22.42 2.34 2.85
CA VAL A 203 23.50 3.09 2.22
C VAL A 203 24.05 2.25 1.07
N ASN A 204 24.08 2.79 -0.14
CA ASN A 204 24.70 2.11 -1.27
C ASN A 204 26.21 2.10 -1.06
N MET A 205 26.77 0.91 -0.80
CA MET A 205 28.20 0.69 -0.85
C MET A 205 28.64 0.81 -2.31
N THR A 206 29.19 1.95 -2.70
CA THR A 206 29.82 2.15 -4.02
C THR A 206 31.17 1.42 -4.14
N HIS A 207 31.70 0.89 -3.03
CA HIS A 207 33.01 0.24 -2.97
C HIS A 207 32.88 -1.28 -2.94
N THR A 208 33.45 -1.93 -3.95
CA THR A 208 33.50 -3.38 -4.12
C THR A 208 34.54 -4.00 -3.18
N GLY A 209 34.11 -4.58 -2.06
CA GLY A 209 34.64 -5.80 -1.45
C GLY A 209 36.07 -5.82 -0.87
N ALA A 210 37.01 -5.02 -1.36
CA ALA A 210 38.42 -5.06 -0.95
C ALA A 210 38.82 -3.89 -0.03
N ASP A 211 38.12 -2.75 -0.12
CA ASP A 211 38.42 -1.53 0.67
C ASP A 211 37.46 -1.37 1.87
N LEU A 212 36.61 -2.37 2.14
CA LEU A 212 35.57 -2.31 3.17
C LEU A 212 36.12 -2.33 4.61
N GLU A 213 37.34 -2.81 4.82
CA GLU A 213 37.94 -2.86 6.15
C GLU A 213 38.52 -1.48 6.55
N ASP A 214 39.03 -0.70 5.60
CA ASP A 214 39.64 0.61 5.90
C ASP A 214 38.62 1.75 6.09
N ASP A 215 37.51 1.77 5.33
CA ASP A 215 36.51 2.86 5.43
C ASP A 215 35.55 2.72 6.63
N LEU A 216 35.48 1.53 7.25
CA LEU A 216 34.61 1.30 8.42
C LEU A 216 35.25 1.73 9.75
N GLU A 217 36.58 1.88 9.80
CA GLU A 217 37.27 2.26 11.03
C GLU A 217 37.16 3.77 11.34
N ASP A 218 36.99 4.62 10.32
CA ASP A 218 36.95 6.09 10.51
C ASP A 218 35.56 6.66 10.87
N GLU A 219 34.45 5.92 10.65
CA GLU A 219 33.08 6.39 11.00
C GLU A 219 32.51 5.77 12.30
N LEU A 220 33.21 4.83 12.93
CA LEU A 220 32.81 4.27 14.23
C LEU A 220 33.30 5.17 15.37
N ASP A 221 32.71 6.36 15.49
CA ASP A 221 32.93 7.25 16.62
C ASP A 221 32.52 6.53 17.92
N GLU A 222 33.44 6.39 18.89
CA GLU A 222 33.28 5.65 20.16
C GLU A 222 32.28 6.31 21.14
N GLY A 223 31.34 7.12 20.63
CA GLY A 223 30.58 8.12 21.37
C GLY A 223 29.06 8.01 21.31
N GLY A 224 28.48 6.81 21.46
CA GLY A 224 27.17 6.63 22.12
C GLY A 224 25.92 7.28 21.51
N ASP A 225 25.86 7.57 20.21
CA ASP A 225 24.59 7.91 19.55
C ASP A 225 23.88 6.60 19.10
N PRO A 226 22.58 6.37 19.40
CA PRO A 226 21.82 5.26 18.81
C PRO A 226 21.69 5.35 17.27
N GLU A 227 22.23 6.40 16.65
CA GLU A 227 22.39 6.59 15.21
C GLU A 227 23.69 5.93 14.71
N GLY A 228 23.67 4.60 14.61
CA GLY A 228 24.78 3.82 14.07
C GLY A 228 24.53 3.30 12.66
N THR A 229 25.58 2.76 12.03
CA THR A 229 25.44 1.90 10.85
C THR A 229 25.52 0.43 11.24
N GLU A 230 24.63 -0.38 10.69
CA GLU A 230 24.61 -1.83 10.91
C GLU A 230 24.71 -2.58 9.58
N THR A 231 25.44 -3.69 9.56
CA THR A 231 25.38 -4.58 8.39
C THR A 231 24.17 -5.49 8.50
N VAL A 232 23.29 -5.45 7.51
CA VAL A 232 22.03 -6.21 7.48
C VAL A 232 22.00 -7.19 6.31
N TRP A 233 21.12 -8.19 6.43
CA TRP A 233 20.81 -9.10 5.34
C TRP A 233 19.54 -8.66 4.63
N ILE A 234 19.62 -8.51 3.32
CA ILE A 234 18.46 -8.30 2.44
C ILE A 234 18.29 -9.58 1.63
N ARG A 235 17.09 -10.17 1.65
CA ARG A 235 16.75 -11.34 0.84
C ARG A 235 15.88 -10.93 -0.35
N SER A 236 16.01 -11.66 -1.46
CA SER A 236 15.10 -11.54 -2.59
C SER A 236 13.66 -11.82 -2.15
N ALA A 237 12.74 -10.86 -2.34
CA ALA A 237 11.32 -11.04 -2.03
C ALA A 237 10.72 -12.20 -2.86
N ALA A 238 11.20 -12.38 -4.10
CA ALA A 238 10.80 -13.47 -4.98
C ALA A 238 11.22 -14.86 -4.48
N GLU A 239 12.23 -14.96 -3.61
CA GLU A 239 12.69 -16.23 -3.03
C GLU A 239 12.13 -16.42 -1.62
N ALA A 240 12.28 -15.41 -0.77
CA ALA A 240 11.96 -15.50 0.65
C ALA A 240 10.46 -15.61 0.93
N ILE A 241 9.60 -14.93 0.17
CA ILE A 241 8.16 -14.99 0.45
C ILE A 241 7.58 -16.38 0.12
N PRO A 242 7.87 -17.00 -1.04
CA PRO A 242 7.47 -18.38 -1.27
C PRO A 242 7.95 -19.37 -0.20
N GLU A 243 9.16 -19.22 0.32
CA GLU A 243 9.67 -20.06 1.42
C GLU A 243 8.85 -19.87 2.70
N VAL A 244 8.60 -18.62 3.10
CA VAL A 244 7.79 -18.30 4.28
C VAL A 244 6.36 -18.84 4.15
N LEU A 245 5.79 -18.79 2.95
CA LEU A 245 4.44 -19.28 2.68
C LEU A 245 4.38 -20.79 2.39
N ALA A 246 5.51 -21.50 2.33
CA ALA A 246 5.52 -22.93 2.02
C ALA A 246 4.81 -23.77 3.09
N GLU A 247 4.83 -23.30 4.34
CA GLU A 247 4.15 -23.94 5.47
C GLU A 247 2.65 -23.59 5.53
N ASP A 248 2.23 -22.52 4.84
CA ASP A 248 0.83 -22.11 4.76
C ASP A 248 0.09 -22.95 3.72
N ARG A 249 -0.79 -23.83 4.20
CA ARG A 249 -1.59 -24.73 3.37
C ARG A 249 -2.53 -24.01 2.42
N THR A 250 -2.92 -22.76 2.71
CA THR A 250 -3.76 -21.96 1.84
C THR A 250 -2.93 -21.27 0.75
N GLY A 251 -1.67 -20.96 1.06
CA GLY A 251 -0.81 -20.10 0.26
C GLY A 251 -1.41 -18.72 -0.01
N PHE A 252 -2.44 -18.30 0.74
CA PHE A 252 -3.16 -17.05 0.58
C PHE A 252 -2.75 -16.06 1.67
N VAL A 253 -2.40 -14.85 1.27
CA VAL A 253 -2.01 -13.78 2.18
C VAL A 253 -3.18 -12.83 2.34
N GLU A 254 -3.73 -12.74 3.53
CA GLU A 254 -4.84 -11.85 3.86
C GLU A 254 -4.40 -10.39 3.76
N LEU A 255 -3.22 -10.05 4.30
CA LEU A 255 -2.66 -8.71 4.28
C LEU A 255 -1.16 -8.71 3.95
N LEU A 256 -0.76 -7.90 2.98
CA LEU A 256 0.61 -7.44 2.78
C LEU A 256 0.70 -5.98 3.26
N HIS A 257 1.42 -5.74 4.33
CA HIS A 257 1.64 -4.41 4.89
C HIS A 257 3.13 -4.05 4.78
N VAL A 258 3.45 -2.96 4.08
CA VAL A 258 4.84 -2.63 3.72
C VAL A 258 5.13 -1.16 4.03
N ASN A 259 6.18 -0.96 4.82
CA ASN A 259 6.72 0.35 5.19
C ASN A 259 8.22 0.17 5.47
N CYS A 260 9.06 0.27 4.43
CA CYS A 260 10.45 -0.19 4.49
C CYS A 260 11.41 0.70 3.68
N GLU A 261 11.17 2.02 3.69
CA GLU A 261 12.16 3.04 3.31
C GLU A 261 12.70 2.85 1.88
N GLY A 262 11.81 2.46 0.95
CA GLY A 262 12.08 2.30 -0.47
C GLY A 262 12.03 0.85 -0.96
N CYS A 263 11.97 -0.15 -0.06
CA CYS A 263 11.88 -1.54 -0.46
C CYS A 263 10.48 -1.92 -1.02
N GLU A 264 9.48 -1.03 -0.90
CA GLU A 264 8.09 -1.29 -1.32
C GLU A 264 8.02 -1.69 -2.80
N TYR A 265 8.75 -0.99 -3.65
CA TYR A 265 8.79 -1.22 -5.09
C TYR A 265 9.34 -2.61 -5.43
N ASP A 266 10.41 -3.01 -4.73
CA ASP A 266 11.10 -4.27 -4.95
C ASP A 266 10.28 -5.46 -4.47
N VAL A 267 9.58 -5.32 -3.34
CA VAL A 267 8.67 -6.33 -2.81
C VAL A 267 7.52 -6.57 -3.78
N VAL A 268 6.84 -5.51 -4.24
CA VAL A 268 5.73 -5.63 -5.20
C VAL A 268 6.22 -6.27 -6.50
N GLN A 269 7.38 -5.86 -7.00
CA GLN A 269 7.97 -6.42 -8.21
C GLN A 269 8.28 -7.92 -8.05
N GLY A 270 8.92 -8.33 -6.95
CA GLY A 270 9.25 -9.73 -6.69
C GLY A 270 8.02 -10.63 -6.54
N LEU A 271 6.97 -10.14 -5.88
CA LEU A 271 5.69 -10.84 -5.76
C LEU A 271 4.97 -10.97 -7.11
N SER A 272 5.06 -9.94 -7.97
CA SER A 272 4.50 -9.99 -9.32
C SER A 272 5.22 -11.02 -10.18
N GLN A 273 6.55 -11.02 -10.18
CA GLN A 273 7.39 -11.95 -10.97
C GLN A 273 7.14 -13.42 -10.63
N THR A 274 6.79 -13.71 -9.37
CA THR A 274 6.49 -15.07 -8.90
C THR A 274 5.01 -15.43 -8.98
N GLY A 275 4.15 -14.51 -9.44
CA GLY A 275 2.70 -14.69 -9.47
C GLY A 275 2.04 -14.69 -8.09
N GLN A 276 2.79 -14.45 -7.01
CA GLN A 276 2.29 -14.44 -5.64
C GLN A 276 1.39 -13.23 -5.35
N LEU A 277 1.54 -12.13 -6.11
CA LEU A 277 0.70 -10.94 -5.94
C LEU A 277 -0.81 -11.27 -6.06
N PHE A 278 -1.19 -12.20 -6.94
CA PHE A 278 -2.59 -12.68 -7.09
C PHE A 278 -3.14 -13.38 -5.84
N ARG A 279 -2.27 -13.82 -4.93
CA ARG A 279 -2.65 -14.50 -3.69
C ARG A 279 -2.79 -13.55 -2.50
N VAL A 280 -2.57 -12.25 -2.71
CA VAL A 280 -2.69 -11.24 -1.66
C VAL A 280 -4.07 -10.61 -1.71
N GLY A 281 -4.84 -10.69 -0.63
CA GLY A 281 -6.18 -10.12 -0.51
C GLY A 281 -6.17 -8.59 -0.40
N GLN A 282 -5.42 -8.08 0.58
CA GLN A 282 -5.28 -6.66 0.87
C GLN A 282 -3.81 -6.26 0.88
N ILE A 283 -3.50 -5.10 0.31
CA ILE A 283 -2.16 -4.53 0.31
C ILE A 283 -2.23 -3.13 0.91
N GLN A 284 -1.35 -2.83 1.87
CA GLN A 284 -1.11 -1.50 2.42
C GLN A 284 0.35 -1.12 2.18
N LEU A 285 0.59 0.03 1.55
CA LEU A 285 1.93 0.52 1.21
C LEU A 285 2.14 1.94 1.72
N ALA A 286 3.23 2.18 2.42
CA ALA A 286 3.78 3.52 2.66
C ALA A 286 4.99 3.70 1.74
N THR A 287 4.80 4.31 0.57
CA THR A 287 5.90 4.47 -0.39
C THR A 287 6.87 5.58 0.03
N HIS A 288 8.16 5.32 -0.09
CA HIS A 288 9.20 6.30 0.21
C HIS A 288 9.80 6.87 -1.07
N LEU A 289 10.24 8.14 -0.99
CA LEU A 289 11.06 8.72 -2.05
C LEU A 289 12.42 8.03 -2.05
N LEU A 290 12.87 7.62 -3.24
CA LEU A 290 14.18 7.06 -3.49
C LEU A 290 15.19 8.20 -3.65
N GLU A 291 16.42 7.99 -3.20
CA GLU A 291 17.53 8.92 -3.45
C GLU A 291 18.36 8.46 -4.63
N TYR A 292 18.75 9.45 -5.41
CA TYR A 292 19.77 9.29 -6.41
C TYR A 292 21.15 9.22 -5.75
N THR A 293 21.84 8.10 -5.96
CA THR A 293 23.19 7.83 -5.41
C THR A 293 24.28 7.94 -6.47
N GLY A 294 23.94 8.41 -7.67
CA GLY A 294 24.91 8.64 -8.74
C GLY A 294 25.55 10.03 -8.67
N PRO A 295 26.46 10.35 -9.60
CA PRO A 295 27.07 11.67 -9.68
C PRO A 295 26.04 12.73 -10.05
N ALA A 296 25.94 13.79 -9.25
CA ALA A 296 25.16 15.00 -9.52
C ALA A 296 26.06 16.23 -9.38
N SER A 297 25.85 17.24 -10.20
CA SER A 297 26.62 18.49 -10.19
C SER A 297 26.31 19.37 -8.99
N ASP A 298 25.07 19.30 -8.49
CA ASP A 298 24.63 19.99 -7.28
C ASP A 298 23.46 19.25 -6.58
N PHE A 299 23.04 19.79 -5.43
CA PHE A 299 21.93 19.25 -4.65
C PHE A 299 20.58 19.30 -5.39
N GLN A 300 20.36 20.34 -6.20
CA GLN A 300 19.10 20.53 -6.91
C GLN A 300 18.93 19.48 -8.02
N GLU A 301 20.02 19.15 -8.73
CA GLU A 301 20.07 18.05 -9.68
C GLU A 301 19.84 16.71 -8.97
N ALA A 302 20.53 16.45 -7.86
CA ALA A 302 20.34 15.21 -7.08
C ALA A 302 18.88 15.03 -6.62
N LEU A 303 18.23 16.11 -6.15
CA LEU A 303 16.82 16.11 -5.75
C LEU A 303 15.90 15.85 -6.94
N SER A 304 16.14 16.50 -8.08
CA SER A 304 15.38 16.29 -9.32
C SER A 304 15.46 14.84 -9.79
N LEU A 305 16.66 14.26 -9.82
CA LEU A 305 16.88 12.87 -10.20
C LEU A 305 16.22 11.88 -9.23
N SER A 306 16.31 12.16 -7.92
CA SER A 306 15.64 11.39 -6.87
C SER A 306 14.12 11.36 -7.09
N LEU A 307 13.52 12.52 -7.38
CA LEU A 307 12.10 12.62 -7.66
C LEU A 307 11.72 11.85 -8.94
N GLN A 308 12.47 12.02 -10.03
CA GLN A 308 12.20 11.32 -11.29
C GLN A 308 12.22 9.80 -11.12
N ILE A 309 13.22 9.26 -10.42
CA ILE A 309 13.33 7.82 -10.15
C ILE A 309 12.18 7.35 -9.25
N SER A 310 11.84 8.13 -8.21
CA SER A 310 10.74 7.81 -7.30
C SER A 310 9.40 7.75 -8.04
N VAL A 311 9.07 8.77 -8.83
CA VAL A 311 7.83 8.84 -9.62
C VAL A 311 7.77 7.68 -10.60
N LYS A 312 8.88 7.39 -11.29
CA LYS A 312 8.96 6.25 -12.21
C LYS A 312 8.67 4.92 -11.49
N ARG A 313 9.37 4.62 -10.40
CA ARG A 313 9.19 3.37 -9.64
C ARG A 313 7.79 3.24 -9.04
N TYR A 314 7.24 4.35 -8.56
CA TYR A 314 5.87 4.43 -8.10
C TYR A 314 4.86 4.09 -9.20
N CYS A 315 5.03 4.63 -10.40
CA CYS A 315 4.12 4.31 -11.52
C CYS A 315 4.28 2.89 -12.05
N GLU A 316 5.49 2.35 -12.11
CA GLU A 316 5.72 0.93 -12.44
C GLU A 316 5.02 0.00 -11.42
N MET A 317 5.12 0.32 -10.13
CA MET A 317 4.46 -0.40 -9.05
C MET A 317 2.94 -0.32 -9.19
N HIS A 318 2.39 0.87 -9.42
CA HIS A 318 0.96 1.12 -9.63
C HIS A 318 0.39 0.35 -10.82
N GLN A 319 1.10 0.36 -11.96
CA GLN A 319 0.74 -0.45 -13.13
C GLN A 319 0.71 -1.93 -12.76
N THR A 320 1.72 -2.42 -12.03
CA THR A 320 1.80 -3.82 -11.59
C THR A 320 0.63 -4.19 -10.67
N LEU A 321 0.35 -3.38 -9.65
CA LEU A 321 -0.77 -3.60 -8.72
C LEU A 321 -2.11 -3.57 -9.44
N SER A 322 -2.29 -2.66 -10.39
CA SER A 322 -3.52 -2.55 -11.19
C SER A 322 -3.81 -3.75 -12.08
N LEU A 323 -2.87 -4.71 -12.22
CA LEU A 323 -3.13 -5.99 -12.89
C LEU A 323 -4.01 -6.89 -12.03
N THR A 324 -3.91 -6.80 -10.71
CA THR A 324 -4.51 -7.77 -9.78
C THR A 324 -5.44 -7.13 -8.75
N HIS A 325 -5.29 -5.84 -8.49
CA HIS A 325 -5.97 -5.09 -7.44
C HIS A 325 -6.57 -3.80 -7.99
N ASP A 326 -7.59 -3.29 -7.30
CA ASP A 326 -8.08 -1.93 -7.45
C ASP A 326 -7.56 -1.10 -6.27
N ARG A 327 -7.11 0.13 -6.54
CA ARG A 327 -6.79 1.09 -5.49
C ARG A 327 -8.08 1.42 -4.75
N ALA A 328 -8.12 1.14 -3.46
CA ALA A 328 -9.30 1.35 -2.64
C ALA A 328 -9.32 2.74 -1.98
N TRP A 329 -8.14 3.28 -1.67
CA TRP A 329 -7.90 4.65 -1.23
C TRP A 329 -6.37 4.86 -1.15
N GLY A 330 -5.92 6.10 -1.06
CA GLY A 330 -4.51 6.38 -0.80
C GLY A 330 -3.99 7.66 -1.40
N LEU A 331 -2.83 8.09 -0.92
CA LEU A 331 -2.02 9.14 -1.55
C LEU A 331 -0.58 8.67 -1.72
N PRO A 332 0.10 9.08 -2.81
CA PRO A 332 1.52 8.86 -2.96
C PRO A 332 2.28 9.39 -1.74
N TRP A 333 3.32 8.67 -1.33
CA TRP A 333 4.28 9.07 -0.28
C TRP A 333 3.70 9.16 1.15
N VAL A 334 2.48 8.66 1.36
CA VAL A 334 1.85 8.59 2.67
C VAL A 334 1.44 7.15 2.95
N TRP A 335 0.28 6.76 2.45
CA TRP A 335 -0.26 5.41 2.57
C TRP A 335 -1.25 5.17 1.44
N GLU A 336 -1.23 3.96 0.91
CA GLU A 336 -2.19 3.47 -0.06
C GLU A 336 -2.72 2.10 0.33
N ARG A 337 -4.00 1.84 0.01
CA ARG A 337 -4.61 0.52 0.11
C ARG A 337 -5.06 0.03 -1.24
N TRP A 338 -4.78 -1.24 -1.50
CA TRP A 338 -5.22 -1.95 -2.69
C TRP A 338 -5.98 -3.21 -2.30
N THR A 339 -7.14 -3.39 -2.93
CA THR A 339 -8.02 -4.54 -2.70
C THR A 339 -7.96 -5.45 -3.91
N ARG A 340 -7.77 -6.76 -3.69
CA ARG A 340 -7.72 -7.71 -4.80
C ARG A 340 -9.04 -7.69 -5.58
N ARG A 341 -8.95 -7.67 -6.91
CA ARG A 341 -10.14 -7.79 -7.77
C ARG A 341 -10.77 -9.15 -7.62
N ASP A 342 -12.10 -9.16 -7.51
CA ASP A 342 -12.86 -10.40 -7.66
C ASP A 342 -12.92 -10.76 -9.14
N VAL A 343 -12.06 -11.69 -9.55
CA VAL A 343 -11.96 -12.17 -10.94
C VAL A 343 -13.33 -12.66 -11.46
N ARG A 344 -14.21 -13.15 -10.57
CA ARG A 344 -15.58 -13.57 -10.95
C ARG A 344 -16.45 -12.40 -11.35
N LYS A 345 -16.34 -11.25 -10.66
CA LYS A 345 -17.09 -10.03 -11.03
C LYS A 345 -16.59 -9.43 -12.35
N ALA A 346 -15.28 -9.49 -12.60
CA ALA A 346 -14.66 -8.93 -13.80
C ALA A 346 -15.03 -9.69 -15.10
N LEU A 347 -15.24 -11.01 -15.02
CA LEU A 347 -15.71 -11.80 -16.15
C LEU A 347 -17.18 -11.52 -16.47
N CYS A 348 -18.03 -11.38 -15.46
CA CYS A 348 -19.45 -11.09 -15.66
C CYS A 348 -19.73 -9.68 -16.21
N SER A 349 -18.89 -8.68 -15.93
CA SER A 349 -19.08 -7.32 -16.45
C SER A 349 -18.71 -7.19 -17.93
N ARG A 350 -17.81 -8.05 -18.46
CA ARG A 350 -17.42 -8.03 -19.88
C ARG A 350 -18.44 -8.70 -20.80
N GLU A 351 -19.12 -9.75 -20.35
CA GLU A 351 -20.14 -10.43 -21.18
C GLU A 351 -21.41 -9.59 -21.39
N GLY A 352 -21.73 -8.67 -20.47
CA GLY A 352 -22.88 -7.77 -20.59
C GLY A 352 -22.72 -6.67 -21.65
N SER A 353 -21.50 -6.41 -22.14
CA SER A 353 -21.22 -5.29 -23.06
C SER A 353 -21.12 -5.69 -24.54
N ILE A 354 -21.21 -6.98 -24.86
CA ILE A 354 -21.11 -7.49 -26.25
C ILE A 354 -22.49 -7.74 -26.89
N ALA A 355 -23.59 -7.63 -26.11
CA ALA A 355 -24.91 -8.02 -26.56
C ALA A 355 -25.80 -6.87 -27.07
N VAL A 356 -25.32 -5.92 -27.90
CA VAL A 356 -26.22 -5.03 -28.66
C VAL A 356 -25.57 -4.55 -29.97
N HIS A 357 -25.67 -5.33 -31.05
CA HIS A 357 -25.82 -4.85 -32.45
C HIS A 357 -25.80 -6.05 -33.43
N LEU A 358 -26.85 -6.86 -33.39
CA LEU A 358 -27.28 -7.59 -34.58
C LEU A 358 -28.62 -6.99 -34.98
N GLY A 359 -28.56 -5.96 -35.82
CA GLY A 359 -29.73 -5.44 -36.49
C GLY A 359 -30.32 -6.50 -37.45
N PRO A 360 -31.63 -6.45 -37.72
CA PRO A 360 -32.24 -7.41 -38.63
C PRO A 360 -31.75 -7.15 -40.05
N THR A 361 -31.09 -8.14 -40.65
CA THR A 361 -30.87 -8.18 -42.10
C THR A 361 -32.21 -8.39 -42.79
N THR A 362 -32.66 -7.37 -43.52
CA THR A 362 -33.74 -7.44 -44.51
C THR A 362 -33.27 -8.04 -45.82
#